data_AF-A0A8J6Z3M4-F1
#
_entry.id   AF-A0A8J6Z3M4-F1
#
_cell.length_a   1.000
_cell.length_b   1.000
_cell.length_c   1.000
_cell.angle_alpha   90.00
_cell.angle_beta   90.00
_cell.angle_gamma   90.00
#
_symmetry.space_group_name_H-M   'P 1'
#
loop_
_entity.id
_entity.type
_entity.pdbx_description
1 polymer ?
#
loop_
_entity_poly.entity_id
_entity_poly.type
_entity_poly.pdbx_seq_one_letter_code
_entity_poly.pdbx_strand_id
1 'polypeptide(L)'
;MSETDVAYQILSESGKDNPLYFKKLILEVIARKNKVVQSEPSTISEIYTMINMDSRFQHVSDGLWGLADWYPPETKRSRSSTKSAKSAQSAS
;
A
#
# COMPACT_ATOMS: atom_id res chain seq x y z
N MET A 1 2.24 -2.45 19.41
CA MET A 1 1.75 -2.48 18.02
C MET A 1 1.38 -1.05 17.63
N SER A 2 1.95 -0.53 16.53
CA SER A 2 1.65 0.82 16.07
C SER A 2 0.26 0.90 15.41
N GLU A 3 -0.27 2.11 15.22
CA GLU A 3 -1.51 2.40 14.50
C GLU A 3 -1.49 1.80 13.09
N THR A 4 -0.36 1.91 12.38
CA THR A 4 -0.19 1.34 11.04
C THR A 4 -0.07 -0.17 11.06
N ASP A 5 0.54 -0.78 12.08
CA ASP A 5 0.55 -2.25 12.19
C ASP A 5 -0.86 -2.82 12.40
N VAL A 6 -1.68 -2.15 13.21
CA VAL A 6 -3.10 -2.53 13.39
C VAL A 6 -3.88 -2.36 12.08
N ALA A 7 -3.67 -1.25 11.38
CA ALA A 7 -4.31 -1.01 10.07
C ALA A 7 -3.91 -2.08 9.04
N TYR A 8 -2.63 -2.46 9.02
CA TYR A 8 -2.11 -3.52 8.14
C TYR A 8 -2.78 -4.86 8.45
N GLN A 9 -2.91 -5.21 9.73
CA GLN A 9 -3.58 -6.43 10.15
C GLN A 9 -5.06 -6.43 9.76
N ILE A 10 -5.78 -5.33 9.97
CA ILE A 10 -7.19 -5.18 9.59
C ILE A 10 -7.37 -5.45 8.09
N LEU A 11 -6.56 -4.81 7.24
CA LEU A 11 -6.65 -5.04 5.79
C LEU A 11 -6.22 -6.46 5.42
N SER A 12 -5.17 -6.98 6.03
CA SER A 12 -4.71 -8.37 5.79
C SER A 12 -5.80 -9.39 6.09
N GLU A 13 -6.55 -9.21 7.16
CA GLU A 13 -7.69 -10.05 7.53
C GLU A 13 -8.90 -9.85 6.61
N SER A 14 -9.13 -8.62 6.13
CA SER A 14 -10.21 -8.31 5.19
C SER A 14 -9.97 -8.92 3.80
N GLY A 15 -8.72 -8.94 3.37
CA GLY A 15 -8.31 -9.48 2.07
C GLY A 15 -8.58 -8.54 0.88
N LYS A 16 -7.98 -8.89 -0.25
CA LYS A 16 -7.98 -8.08 -1.48
C LYS A 16 -9.37 -7.80 -2.06
N ASP A 17 -10.29 -8.74 -1.91
CA ASP A 17 -11.66 -8.63 -2.43
C ASP A 17 -12.56 -7.73 -1.56
N ASN A 18 -12.06 -7.30 -0.40
CA ASN A 18 -12.80 -6.45 0.54
C ASN A 18 -11.95 -5.27 1.02
N PRO A 19 -11.58 -4.33 0.12
CA PRO A 19 -10.92 -3.10 0.53
C PRO A 19 -11.85 -2.26 1.41
N LEU A 20 -11.28 -1.44 2.29
CA LEU A 20 -12.05 -0.68 3.28
C LEU A 20 -12.05 0.81 2.98
N TYR A 21 -13.18 1.47 3.22
CA TYR A 21 -13.21 2.94 3.21
C TYR A 21 -12.27 3.48 4.29
N PHE A 22 -11.50 4.51 3.94
CA PHE A 22 -10.46 5.02 4.84
C PHE A 22 -10.97 5.39 6.23
N LYS A 23 -12.15 6.03 6.29
CA LYS A 23 -12.80 6.37 7.56
C LYS A 23 -13.12 5.13 8.38
N LYS A 24 -13.61 4.06 7.76
CA LYS A 24 -13.89 2.78 8.44
C LYS A 24 -12.60 2.15 8.95
N LEU A 25 -11.54 2.14 8.16
CA LEU A 25 -10.23 1.63 8.56
C LEU A 25 -9.71 2.35 9.82
N ILE A 26 -9.75 3.69 9.84
CA ILE A 26 -9.30 4.47 11.01
C ILE A 26 -10.13 4.15 12.25
N LEU A 27 -11.46 4.07 12.13
CA LEU A 27 -12.34 3.76 13.25
C LEU A 27 -12.07 2.35 13.81
N GLU A 28 -11.79 1.39 12.94
CA GLU A 28 -11.45 0.03 13.33
C GLU A 28 -10.09 -0.04 14.06
N VAL A 29 -9.11 0.76 13.63
CA VAL A 29 -7.82 0.92 14.33
C VAL A 29 -8.04 1.48 15.73
N ILE A 30 -8.85 2.52 15.88
CA ILE A 30 -9.18 3.13 17.19
C ILE A 30 -9.86 2.08 18.09
N ALA A 31 -10.84 1.36 17.55
CA ALA A 31 -11.57 0.31 18.27
C ALA A 31 -10.64 -0.79 18.78
N ARG A 32 -9.77 -1.34 17.91
CA ARG A 32 -8.81 -2.40 18.29
C ARG A 32 -7.77 -1.94 19.31
N LYS A 33 -7.41 -0.65 19.34
CA LYS A 33 -6.43 -0.12 20.30
C LYS A 33 -7.02 0.20 21.68
N ASN A 34 -8.32 -0.01 21.92
CA ASN A 34 -8.99 0.27 23.20
C ASN A 34 -8.70 1.69 23.74
N LYS A 35 -8.49 2.68 22.86
CA LYS A 35 -8.35 4.07 23.29
C LYS A 35 -9.75 4.55 23.71
N VAL A 36 -10.03 4.47 25.02
CA VAL A 36 -11.13 5.17 25.68
C VAL A 36 -11.15 6.60 25.17
N VAL A 37 -12.30 7.01 24.65
CA VAL A 37 -12.58 8.27 23.94
C VAL A 37 -11.84 9.45 24.57
N GLN A 38 -10.63 9.73 24.09
CA GLN A 38 -9.84 10.91 24.39
C GLN A 38 -9.61 11.60 23.06
N SER A 39 -10.45 12.60 22.79
CA SER A 39 -10.49 13.48 21.61
C SER A 39 -10.38 12.77 20.24
N GLU A 40 -11.54 12.32 19.74
CA GLU A 40 -11.74 11.72 18.40
C GLU A 40 -11.01 12.47 17.25
N PRO A 41 -11.09 13.82 17.12
CA PRO A 41 -10.59 14.49 15.93
C PRO A 41 -9.06 14.47 15.78
N SER A 42 -8.33 14.66 16.88
CA SER A 42 -6.87 14.65 16.88
C SER A 42 -6.33 13.26 16.61
N THR A 43 -6.93 12.24 17.25
CA THR A 43 -6.57 10.83 17.04
C THR A 43 -6.81 10.40 15.58
N ILE A 44 -7.95 10.78 14.99
CA ILE A 44 -8.25 10.50 13.58
C ILE A 44 -7.20 11.14 12.67
N SER A 45 -6.82 12.40 12.93
CA SER A 45 -5.84 13.14 12.12
C SER A 45 -4.44 12.55 12.21
N GLU A 46 -4.04 12.08 13.39
CA GLU A 46 -2.76 11.41 13.61
C GLU A 46 -2.70 10.09 12.84
N ILE A 47 -3.72 9.22 13.01
CA ILE A 47 -3.80 7.94 12.29
C ILE A 47 -3.85 8.16 10.78
N TYR A 48 -4.65 9.13 10.32
CA TYR A 48 -4.70 9.53 8.92
C TYR A 48 -3.30 9.84 8.39
N THR A 49 -2.54 10.67 9.10
CA THR A 49 -1.19 11.08 8.69
C THR A 49 -0.24 9.89 8.67
N MET A 50 -0.28 9.04 9.70
CA MET A 50 0.57 7.86 9.77
C MET A 50 0.31 6.88 8.62
N ILE A 51 -0.95 6.59 8.31
CA ILE A 51 -1.30 5.67 7.22
C ILE A 51 -0.92 6.27 5.85
N ASN A 52 -1.16 7.57 5.63
CA ASN A 52 -0.80 8.22 4.36
C ASN A 52 0.72 8.28 4.12
N MET A 53 1.53 8.24 5.18
CA MET A 53 2.99 8.23 5.08
C MET A 53 3.58 6.81 4.98
N ASP A 54 2.76 5.77 5.10
CA ASP A 54 3.21 4.38 5.11
C ASP A 54 2.97 3.72 3.75
N SER A 55 4.07 3.40 3.06
CA SER A 55 4.06 2.85 1.69
C SER A 55 3.37 1.48 1.55
N ARG A 56 3.07 0.79 2.66
CA ARG A 56 2.33 -0.48 2.63
C ARG A 56 0.86 -0.30 2.23
N PHE A 57 0.33 0.91 2.37
CA PHE A 57 -1.07 1.23 2.06
C PHE A 57 -1.19 1.94 0.73
N GLN A 58 -2.23 1.62 -0.02
CA GLN A 58 -2.54 2.30 -1.27
C GLN A 58 -4.02 2.58 -1.42
N HIS A 59 -4.33 3.60 -2.22
CA HIS A 59 -5.68 3.82 -2.73
C HIS A 59 -6.02 2.76 -3.77
N VAL A 60 -7.20 2.15 -3.66
CA VAL A 60 -7.69 1.16 -4.62
C VAL A 60 -8.71 1.81 -5.55
N SER A 61 -9.71 2.49 -4.99
CA SER A 61 -10.74 3.23 -5.74
C SER A 61 -11.63 4.05 -4.80
N ASP A 62 -12.07 5.24 -5.20
CA ASP A 62 -13.14 6.00 -4.53
C ASP A 62 -13.13 5.98 -2.98
N GLY A 63 -11.96 6.27 -2.39
CA GLY A 63 -11.79 6.35 -0.94
C GLY A 63 -11.64 4.99 -0.23
N LEU A 64 -11.65 3.90 -0.98
CA LEU A 64 -11.26 2.55 -0.56
C LEU A 64 -9.74 2.41 -0.57
N TRP A 65 -9.24 1.75 0.46
CA TRP A 65 -7.84 1.51 0.70
C TRP A 65 -7.56 0.02 0.85
N GLY A 66 -6.35 -0.35 0.44
CA GLY A 66 -5.85 -1.71 0.46
C GLY A 66 -4.34 -1.75 0.67
N LEU A 67 -3.80 -2.96 0.67
CA LEU A 67 -2.36 -3.17 0.78
C LEU A 67 -1.70 -3.08 -0.60
N ALA A 68 -0.51 -2.48 -0.66
CA ALA A 68 0.28 -2.39 -1.89
C ALA A 68 0.58 -3.77 -2.49
N ASP A 69 0.79 -4.77 -1.63
CA ASP A 69 1.07 -6.16 -2.03
C ASP A 69 -0.12 -6.84 -2.74
N TRP A 70 -1.34 -6.29 -2.66
CA TRP A 70 -2.48 -6.85 -3.38
C TRP A 70 -2.37 -6.67 -4.89
N TYR A 71 -1.62 -5.67 -5.35
CA TYR A 71 -1.46 -5.34 -6.76
C TYR A 71 0.00 -5.01 -7.05
N PRO A 72 0.90 -6.02 -7.03
CA PRO A 72 2.30 -5.78 -7.33
C PRO A 72 2.42 -5.16 -8.72
N PRO A 73 3.23 -4.10 -8.89
CA PRO A 73 3.41 -3.47 -10.18
C PRO A 73 3.87 -4.53 -11.19
N GLU A 74 3.20 -4.60 -12.34
CA GLU A 74 3.63 -5.47 -13.43
C GLU A 74 5.11 -5.19 -13.70
N THR A 75 5.96 -6.19 -13.42
CA THR A 75 7.39 -6.06 -13.60
C THR A 75 7.60 -5.89 -15.10
N LYS A 76 7.81 -4.65 -15.56
CA LYS A 76 8.24 -4.38 -16.93
C LYS A 76 9.61 -5.03 -17.08
N ARG A 77 9.64 -6.28 -17.54
CA ARG A 77 10.84 -7.02 -17.90
C ARG A 77 11.55 -6.19 -18.96
N SER A 78 12.54 -5.40 -18.57
CA SER A 78 13.38 -4.69 -19.52
C SER A 78 14.08 -5.76 -20.35
N ARG A 79 13.67 -5.88 -21.62
CA ARG A 79 14.45 -6.64 -22.59
C ARG A 79 15.73 -5.84 -22.77
N SER A 80 16.80 -6.26 -22.11
CA SER A 80 18.15 -5.90 -22.48
C SER A 80 18.38 -6.37 -23.92
N SER A 81 18.18 -5.48 -24.89
CA SER A 81 18.55 -5.73 -26.28
C SER A 81 20.06 -5.87 -26.34
N THR A 82 20.53 -7.12 -26.38
CA THR A 82 21.92 -7.41 -26.73
C THR A 82 22.10 -6.97 -28.18
N LYS A 83 22.76 -5.83 -28.39
CA LYS A 83 23.23 -5.41 -29.71
C LYS A 83 24.29 -6.41 -30.17
N SER A 84 23.91 -7.35 -31.03
CA SER A 84 24.87 -8.14 -31.81
C SER A 84 25.55 -7.19 -32.80
N ALA A 85 26.75 -6.71 -32.47
CA ALA A 85 27.63 -6.06 -33.42
C ALA A 85 28.19 -7.12 -34.38
N LYS A 86 27.71 -7.15 -35.63
CA LYS A 86 28.36 -7.87 -36.71
C LYS A 86 29.20 -6.86 -37.49
N SER A 87 30.44 -6.67 -37.05
CA SER A 87 31.46 -5.95 -37.82
C SER A 87 31.82 -6.77 -39.06
N ALA A 88 31.61 -6.17 -40.24
CA ALA A 88 32.18 -6.63 -41.49
C ALA A 88 33.71 -6.61 -41.41
N GLN A 89 34.36 -7.67 -41.88
CA GLN A 89 35.80 -7.67 -42.12
C GLN A 89 36.07 -8.23 -43.52
N SER A 90 36.76 -7.39 -44.27
CA SER A 90 37.11 -7.50 -45.69
C SER A 90 38.23 -8.50 -45.96
N ALA A 91 38.36 -8.82 -47.26
CA ALA A 91 39.58 -9.20 -47.99
C ALA A 91 40.13 -10.62 -47.81
N SER A 92 40.11 -11.40 -48.89
CA SER A 92 41.24 -11.59 -49.82
C SER A 92 40.76 -12.16 -51.15
#